data_AF-A0A833UNQ0-F1
#
_entry.id   AF-A0A833UNQ0-F1
#
_cell.length_a   1.000
_cell.length_b   1.000
_cell.length_c   1.000
_cell.angle_alpha   90.00
_cell.angle_beta   90.00
_cell.angle_gamma   90.00
#
_symmetry.space_group_name_H-M   'P 1'
#
loop_
_entity.id
_entity.type
_entity.pdbx_description
1 polymer ?
#
loop_
_entity_poly.entity_id
_entity_poly.type
_entity_poly.pdbx_seq_one_letter_code
_entity_poly.pdbx_strand_id
1 'polypeptide(L)'
;MQIVTTEFPFVWLRYTGSTHTDPAHLLAELDALLARREPFVLLTDDAPSGDDRGGDDHELRKQLAKWSKANRAQSHEWIPAMIAIEPDAARRAALNAFSGAFEKVWGYPLNAAATRDDALALAQRLLDEPARGAVAANG
;
A
#
# COMPACT_ATOMS: atom_id res chain seq x y z
N MET A 1 -0.66 -9.64 -10.16
CA MET A 1 -1.09 -8.49 -9.33
C MET A 1 -1.08 -7.26 -10.21
N GLN A 2 -2.15 -6.49 -10.25
CA GLN A 2 -2.29 -5.31 -11.10
C GLN A 2 -2.50 -4.04 -10.27
N ILE A 3 -1.95 -2.92 -10.73
CA ILE A 3 -2.18 -1.59 -10.15
C ILE A 3 -3.28 -0.92 -10.95
N VAL A 4 -4.31 -0.44 -10.26
CA VAL A 4 -5.42 0.30 -10.86
C VAL A 4 -5.42 1.71 -10.27
N THR A 5 -5.11 2.69 -11.12
CA THR A 5 -4.99 4.13 -10.79
C THR A 5 -6.19 4.95 -11.27
N THR A 6 -7.28 4.30 -11.69
CA THR A 6 -8.48 4.95 -12.24
C THR A 6 -9.19 5.88 -11.26
N GLU A 7 -9.01 5.64 -9.96
CA GLU A 7 -9.61 6.42 -8.87
C GLU A 7 -8.54 7.24 -8.10
N PHE A 8 -7.45 7.65 -8.76
CA PHE A 8 -6.40 8.47 -8.14
C PHE A 8 -7.00 9.65 -7.35
N PRO A 9 -6.58 9.89 -6.10
CA PRO A 9 -5.39 9.38 -5.38
C PRO A 9 -5.53 7.99 -4.71
N PHE A 10 -6.61 7.25 -4.99
CA PHE A 10 -6.80 5.88 -4.50
C PHE A 10 -6.21 4.87 -5.50
N VAL A 11 -5.09 4.26 -5.12
CA VAL A 11 -4.38 3.30 -5.95
C VAL A 11 -4.69 1.89 -5.48
N TRP A 12 -5.37 1.11 -6.32
CA TRP A 12 -5.82 -0.24 -5.98
C TRP A 12 -4.83 -1.30 -6.44
N LEU A 13 -4.42 -2.17 -5.54
CA LEU A 13 -3.62 -3.37 -5.78
C LEU A 13 -4.55 -4.58 -5.83
N ARG A 14 -4.83 -5.10 -7.03
CA ARG A 14 -5.71 -6.26 -7.22
C ARG A 14 -4.92 -7.53 -7.56
N TYR A 15 -5.27 -8.63 -6.92
CA TYR A 15 -4.61 -9.93 -7.11
C TYR A 15 -5.38 -10.88 -8.04
N THR A 16 -6.52 -10.47 -8.59
CA THR A 16 -7.43 -11.37 -9.33
C THR A 16 -6.89 -11.82 -10.70
N GLY A 17 -6.56 -13.11 -10.80
CA GLY A 17 -6.82 -14.01 -11.92
C GLY A 17 -6.17 -13.79 -13.30
N SER A 18 -5.46 -12.69 -13.56
CA SER A 18 -4.89 -12.43 -14.89
C SER A 18 -3.37 -12.54 -14.88
N THR A 19 -2.87 -13.55 -15.62
CA THR A 19 -1.53 -13.73 -16.22
C THR A 19 -0.37 -13.03 -15.51
N HIS A 20 0.55 -13.82 -14.92
CA HIS A 20 1.91 -13.44 -14.47
C HIS A 20 2.25 -11.99 -14.77
N THR A 21 1.86 -11.09 -13.86
CA THR A 21 2.26 -9.69 -13.99
C THR A 21 3.73 -9.65 -13.65
N ASP A 22 4.56 -9.27 -14.62
CA ASP A 22 5.99 -9.18 -14.40
C ASP A 22 6.26 -8.19 -13.25
N PRO A 23 6.98 -8.61 -12.20
CA PRO A 23 7.21 -7.75 -11.04
C PRO A 23 7.97 -6.48 -11.42
N ALA A 24 8.81 -6.49 -12.45
CA ALA A 24 9.48 -5.27 -12.91
C ALA A 24 8.50 -4.25 -13.51
N HIS A 25 7.48 -4.72 -14.22
CA HIS A 25 6.44 -3.84 -14.76
C HIS A 25 5.64 -3.14 -13.65
N LEU A 26 5.26 -3.91 -12.63
CA LEU A 26 4.58 -3.37 -11.45
C LEU A 26 5.45 -2.35 -10.69
N LEU A 27 6.73 -2.66 -10.48
CA LEU A 27 7.64 -1.72 -9.82
C LEU A 27 7.82 -0.44 -10.64
N ALA A 28 7.84 -0.53 -11.97
CA ALA A 28 7.89 0.63 -12.85
C ALA A 28 6.63 1.51 -12.74
N GLU A 29 5.45 0.90 -12.61
CA GLU A 29 4.18 1.63 -12.36
C GLU A 29 4.20 2.36 -11.01
N LEU A 30 4.70 1.70 -9.94
CA LEU A 30 4.87 2.35 -8.64
C LEU A 30 5.89 3.48 -8.67
N ASP A 31 7.00 3.30 -9.39
CA ASP A 31 8.01 4.33 -9.55
C ASP A 31 7.45 5.53 -10.33
N ALA A 32 6.66 5.29 -11.38
CA ALA A 32 5.95 6.34 -12.11
C ALA A 32 4.95 7.09 -11.22
N LEU A 33 4.27 6.40 -10.30
CA LEU A 33 3.39 7.02 -9.30
C LEU A 33 4.18 7.89 -8.31
N LEU A 34 5.31 7.40 -7.78
CA LEU A 34 6.18 8.22 -6.92
C LEU A 34 6.77 9.43 -7.66
N ALA A 35 7.10 9.26 -8.95
CA ALA A 35 7.63 10.33 -9.79
C ALA A 35 6.64 11.50 -9.97
N ARG A 36 5.34 11.27 -9.79
CA ARG A 36 4.32 12.34 -9.79
C ARG A 36 4.45 13.30 -8.62
N ARG A 37 5.10 12.88 -7.52
CA ARG A 37 5.23 13.69 -6.29
C ARG A 37 3.88 14.18 -5.77
N GLU A 38 2.91 13.27 -5.78
CA GLU A 38 1.57 13.52 -5.25
C GLU A 38 1.27 12.47 -4.18
N PRO A 39 0.63 12.85 -3.06
CA PRO A 39 0.28 11.89 -2.02
C PRO A 39 -0.82 10.95 -2.52
N PHE A 40 -0.64 9.64 -2.34
CA PHE A 40 -1.61 8.63 -2.72
C PHE A 40 -1.67 7.48 -1.72
N VAL A 41 -2.85 6.89 -1.55
CA VAL A 41 -3.06 5.75 -0.64
C VAL A 41 -3.14 4.48 -1.45
N LEU A 42 -2.44 3.44 -0.98
CA LEU A 42 -2.52 2.10 -1.55
C LEU A 42 -3.66 1.33 -0.89
N LEU A 43 -4.59 0.81 -1.67
CA LEU A 43 -5.69 -0.04 -1.21
C LEU A 43 -5.54 -1.45 -1.78
N THR A 44 -5.79 -2.48 -0.98
CA THR A 44 -5.89 -3.87 -1.46
C THR A 44 -7.15 -4.52 -0.94
N ASP A 45 -7.89 -5.20 -1.81
CA ASP A 45 -9.03 -6.06 -1.42
C ASP A 45 -8.59 -7.45 -0.89
N ASP A 46 -7.31 -7.75 -1.04
CA ASP A 46 -6.75 -9.07 -0.78
C ASP A 46 -5.54 -8.87 0.14
N ALA A 47 -5.83 -8.71 1.43
CA ALA A 47 -4.81 -8.44 2.44
C ALA A 47 -3.69 -9.49 2.37
N PRO A 48 -2.40 -9.12 2.46
CA PRO A 48 -1.31 -10.10 2.48
C PRO A 48 -1.38 -10.86 3.80
N SER A 49 -2.25 -11.85 3.87
CA SER A 49 -2.23 -12.84 4.93
C SER A 49 -0.91 -13.58 4.76
N GLY A 50 -0.08 -13.55 5.81
CA GLY A 50 1.23 -14.22 5.82
C GLY A 50 1.12 -15.74 5.63
N ASP A 51 -0.10 -16.26 5.65
CA ASP A 51 -0.46 -17.65 5.48
C ASP A 51 -1.25 -17.79 4.16
N ASP A 52 -0.75 -18.62 3.26
CA ASP A 52 -1.51 -19.17 2.11
C ASP A 52 -1.67 -18.32 0.83
N ARG A 53 -0.58 -17.73 0.31
CA ARG A 53 -0.49 -17.44 -1.13
C ARG A 53 0.78 -18.04 -1.70
N GLY A 54 0.64 -18.89 -2.72
CA GLY A 54 1.69 -19.75 -3.28
C GLY A 54 2.98 -19.02 -3.70
N GLY A 55 4.01 -19.80 -4.06
CA GLY A 55 5.40 -19.33 -4.23
C GLY A 55 5.64 -18.11 -5.15
N ASP A 56 4.75 -17.84 -6.10
CA ASP A 56 4.81 -16.66 -6.99
C ASP A 56 4.59 -15.33 -6.23
N ASP A 57 3.77 -15.35 -5.17
CA ASP A 57 3.46 -14.16 -4.36
C ASP A 57 4.65 -13.78 -3.45
N HIS A 58 5.50 -14.75 -3.10
CA HIS A 58 6.64 -14.53 -2.23
C HIS A 58 7.77 -13.75 -2.91
N GLU A 59 8.08 -14.06 -4.18
CA GLU A 59 9.08 -13.30 -4.94
C GLU A 59 8.62 -11.88 -5.22
N LEU A 60 7.32 -11.70 -5.51
CA LEU A 60 6.74 -10.37 -5.66
C LEU A 60 6.84 -9.55 -4.37
N ARG A 61 6.48 -10.13 -3.23
CA ARG A 61 6.63 -9.48 -1.90
C ARG A 61 8.08 -9.09 -1.61
N LYS A 62 9.05 -9.96 -1.95
CA LYS A 62 10.48 -9.64 -1.78
C LYS A 62 10.91 -8.48 -2.68
N GLN A 63 10.50 -8.47 -3.94
CA GLN A 63 10.83 -7.40 -4.87
C GLN A 63 10.21 -6.06 -4.44
N LEU A 64 8.97 -6.08 -3.99
CA LEU A 64 8.28 -4.95 -3.39
C LEU A 64 8.98 -4.44 -2.13
N ALA A 65 9.36 -5.32 -1.20
CA ALA A 65 10.12 -4.93 -0.01
C ALA A 65 11.49 -4.34 -0.37
N LYS A 66 12.16 -4.89 -1.39
CA LYS A 66 13.43 -4.37 -1.90
C LYS A 66 13.25 -2.99 -2.54
N TRP A 67 12.24 -2.80 -3.37
CA TRP A 67 11.89 -1.51 -3.97
C TRP A 67 11.55 -0.49 -2.89
N SER A 68 10.70 -0.86 -1.93
CA SER A 68 10.34 0.03 -0.83
C SER A 68 11.54 0.42 0.03
N LYS A 69 12.53 -0.46 0.18
CA LYS A 69 13.78 -0.11 0.86
C LYS A 69 14.62 0.89 0.04
N ALA A 70 14.64 0.75 -1.28
CA ALA A 70 15.35 1.68 -2.17
C ALA A 70 14.63 3.04 -2.26
N ASN A 71 13.31 3.04 -2.28
CA ASN A 71 12.46 4.22 -2.44
C ASN A 71 11.89 4.72 -1.09
N ARG A 72 12.40 4.23 0.04
CA ARG A 72 11.84 4.45 1.39
C ARG A 72 11.55 5.92 1.71
N ALA A 73 12.45 6.83 1.32
CA ALA A 73 12.28 8.26 1.55
C ALA A 73 11.05 8.81 0.80
N GLN A 74 10.91 8.45 -0.47
CA GLN A 74 9.78 8.86 -1.30
C GLN A 74 8.50 8.18 -0.86
N SER A 75 8.54 6.88 -0.55
CA SER A 75 7.38 6.14 -0.05
C SER A 75 6.86 6.72 1.27
N HIS A 76 7.73 7.06 2.22
CA HIS A 76 7.31 7.71 3.47
C HIS A 76 6.75 9.12 3.25
N GLU A 77 7.22 9.84 2.22
CA GLU A 77 6.77 11.20 1.91
C GLU A 77 5.43 11.24 1.17
N TRP A 78 5.21 10.32 0.22
CA TRP A 78 4.05 10.32 -0.67
C TRP A 78 2.99 9.27 -0.32
N ILE A 79 3.31 8.24 0.46
CA ILE A 79 2.37 7.18 0.83
C ILE A 79 2.07 7.29 2.33
N PRO A 80 0.95 7.92 2.72
CA PRO A 80 0.63 8.12 4.12
C PRO A 80 0.30 6.81 4.84
N ALA A 81 -0.37 5.87 4.16
CA ALA A 81 -0.55 4.50 4.62
C ALA A 81 -0.94 3.57 3.47
N MET A 82 -0.87 2.26 3.72
CA MET A 82 -1.54 1.25 2.92
C MET A 82 -2.74 0.71 3.69
N ILE A 83 -3.86 0.50 3.00
CA ILE A 83 -5.10 0.00 3.59
C ILE A 83 -5.46 -1.34 2.96
N ALA A 84 -5.59 -2.36 3.79
CA ALA A 84 -6.07 -3.68 3.39
C ALA A 84 -7.53 -3.85 3.81
N ILE A 85 -8.40 -4.18 2.87
CA ILE A 85 -9.79 -4.51 3.14
C ILE A 85 -9.85 -5.99 3.53
N GLU A 86 -10.29 -6.24 4.74
CA GLU A 86 -10.43 -7.57 5.31
C GLU A 86 -11.72 -7.61 6.14
N PRO A 87 -12.77 -8.28 5.66
CA PRO A 87 -14.03 -8.38 6.40
C PRO A 87 -13.87 -9.20 7.69
N ASP A 88 -12.91 -10.13 7.73
CA ASP A 88 -12.68 -10.97 8.91
C ASP A 88 -12.00 -10.20 10.05
N ALA A 89 -12.65 -10.18 11.22
CA ALA A 89 -12.15 -9.43 12.38
C ALA A 89 -10.84 -9.99 12.94
N ALA A 90 -10.64 -11.32 12.88
CA ALA A 90 -9.41 -11.95 13.38
C ALA A 90 -8.22 -11.64 12.46
N ARG A 91 -8.41 -11.69 11.14
CA ARG A 91 -7.40 -11.31 10.16
C ARG A 91 -7.08 -9.81 10.22
N ARG A 92 -8.08 -8.94 10.40
CA ARG A 92 -7.83 -7.51 10.65
C ARG A 92 -6.96 -7.28 11.88
N ALA A 93 -7.22 -7.98 12.97
CA ALA A 93 -6.39 -7.89 14.17
C ALA A 93 -4.95 -8.34 13.91
N ALA A 94 -4.76 -9.42 13.13
CA ALA A 94 -3.44 -9.88 12.72
C ALA A 94 -2.70 -8.87 11.84
N LEU A 95 -3.38 -8.24 10.88
CA LEU A 95 -2.81 -7.19 10.01
C LEU A 95 -2.41 -5.95 10.82
N ASN A 96 -3.26 -5.52 11.75
CA ASN A 96 -2.95 -4.40 12.63
C ASN A 96 -1.76 -4.72 13.55
N ALA A 97 -1.64 -5.96 14.05
CA ALA A 97 -0.46 -6.40 14.79
C ALA A 97 0.80 -6.46 13.89
N PHE A 98 0.63 -6.81 12.61
CA PHE A 98 1.72 -6.83 11.62
C PHE A 98 2.12 -5.43 11.15
N SER A 99 1.26 -4.42 11.32
CA SER A 99 1.49 -3.03 10.90
C SER A 99 2.83 -2.47 11.37
N GLY A 100 3.21 -2.72 12.63
CA GLY A 100 4.49 -2.25 13.16
C GLY A 100 5.72 -2.91 12.51
N ALA A 101 5.61 -4.17 12.08
CA ALA A 101 6.67 -4.83 11.31
C ALA A 101 6.69 -4.33 9.86
N PHE A 102 5.52 -4.11 9.27
CA PHE A 102 5.35 -3.56 7.94
C PHE A 102 5.94 -2.15 7.84
N GLU A 103 5.64 -1.25 8.76
CA GLU A 103 6.17 0.12 8.78
C GLU A 103 7.69 0.15 8.88
N LYS A 104 8.30 -0.79 9.62
CA LYS A 104 9.77 -0.91 9.68
C LYS A 104 10.37 -1.24 8.32
N VAL A 105 9.71 -2.07 7.52
CA VAL A 105 10.18 -2.45 6.18
C VAL A 105 9.87 -1.35 5.17
N TRP A 106 8.62 -0.90 5.14
CA TRP A 106 8.07 -0.06 4.08
C TRP A 106 8.19 1.45 4.32
N GLY A 107 8.26 1.84 5.58
CA GLY A 107 8.34 3.24 6.00
C GLY A 107 6.99 3.86 6.35
N TYR A 108 5.86 3.22 6.06
CA TYR A 108 4.52 3.75 6.36
C TYR A 108 3.63 2.65 6.99
N PRO A 109 2.60 3.03 7.78
CA PRO A 109 1.74 2.08 8.46
C PRO A 109 0.85 1.30 7.47
N LEU A 110 0.50 0.07 7.88
CA LEU A 110 -0.55 -0.73 7.26
C LEU A 110 -1.80 -0.68 8.13
N ASN A 111 -2.94 -0.34 7.56
CA ASN A 111 -4.22 -0.29 8.24
C ASN A 111 -5.15 -1.37 7.66
N ALA A 112 -5.94 -2.00 8.52
CA ALA A 112 -6.94 -2.98 8.08
C ALA A 112 -8.36 -2.41 8.23
N ALA A 113 -9.13 -2.40 7.14
CA ALA A 113 -10.49 -1.89 7.06
C ALA A 113 -11.49 -3.03 6.85
N ALA A 114 -12.71 -2.93 7.39
CA ALA A 114 -13.71 -4.00 7.26
C ALA A 114 -14.32 -4.09 5.85
N THR A 115 -14.47 -2.96 5.18
CA THR A 115 -15.17 -2.85 3.90
C THR A 115 -14.43 -1.87 2.98
N ARG A 116 -14.79 -1.92 1.69
CA ARG A 116 -14.29 -0.96 0.70
C ARG A 116 -14.58 0.49 1.09
N ASP A 117 -15.79 0.74 1.59
CA ASP A 117 -16.23 2.07 2.01
C ASP A 117 -15.42 2.60 3.20
N ASP A 118 -15.20 1.75 4.20
CA ASP A 118 -14.37 2.07 5.37
C ASP A 118 -12.91 2.36 4.97
N ALA A 119 -12.39 1.58 4.02
CA ALA A 119 -11.05 1.79 3.48
C ALA A 119 -10.92 3.12 2.71
N LEU A 120 -11.93 3.46 1.89
CA LEU A 120 -11.96 4.72 1.16
C LEU A 120 -12.12 5.92 2.10
N ALA A 121 -12.99 5.80 3.11
CA ALA A 121 -13.15 6.84 4.13
C ALA A 121 -11.86 7.08 4.91
N LEU A 122 -11.14 6.02 5.28
CA LEU A 122 -9.83 6.12 5.92
C LEU A 122 -8.77 6.70 4.99
N ALA A 123 -8.73 6.26 3.73
CA ALA A 123 -7.80 6.79 2.73
C ALA A 123 -8.02 8.29 2.51
N GLN A 124 -9.27 8.72 2.38
CA GLN A 124 -9.61 10.13 2.21
C GLN A 124 -9.18 10.95 3.43
N ARG A 125 -9.37 10.45 4.65
CA ARG A 125 -8.91 11.12 5.87
C ARG A 125 -7.39 11.28 5.89
N LEU A 126 -6.65 10.24 5.54
CA LEU A 126 -5.18 10.27 5.51
C LEU A 126 -4.60 11.21 4.45
N LEU A 127 -5.34 11.43 3.36
CA LEU A 127 -4.98 12.37 2.30
C LEU A 127 -5.38 13.82 2.63
N ASP A 128 -6.45 13.99 3.40
CA ASP A 128 -6.93 15.29 3.89
C ASP A 128 -6.10 15.80 5.08
N GLU A 129 -5.57 14.88 5.91
CA GLU A 129 -4.56 15.23 6.89
C GLU A 129 -3.31 15.78 6.15
N PRO A 130 -2.84 16.98 6.50
CA PRO A 130 -1.67 17.55 5.86
C PRO A 130 -0.53 16.56 6.04
N ALA A 131 -0.03 16.05 4.91
CA ALA A 131 1.04 15.06 4.86
C ALA A 131 2.06 15.39 5.94
N ARG A 132 2.46 14.38 6.72
CA ARG A 132 3.38 14.53 7.88
C ARG A 132 4.72 15.20 7.53
N GLY A 133 4.98 15.53 6.25
CA GLY A 133 6.10 16.33 5.73
C GLY A 133 5.78 17.75 5.23
N ALA A 134 4.52 18.20 5.16
CA ALA A 134 4.16 19.55 4.66
C ALA A 134 4.16 20.64 5.75
N VAL A 135 4.41 20.29 7.02
CA VAL A 135 4.40 21.24 8.15
C VAL A 135 5.75 21.95 8.38
N ALA A 136 6.77 21.70 7.53
CA ALA A 136 8.08 22.34 7.62
C ALA A 136 8.39 23.24 6.41
N ALA A 137 7.43 24.08 6.00
CA ALA A 137 7.69 25.18 5.07
C ALA A 137 6.73 26.35 5.28
N ASN A 138 6.53 26.78 6.53
CA ASN A 138 6.02 28.12 6.84
C ASN A 138 6.39 28.45 8.29
N GLY A 139 7.53 29.12 8.45
CA GLY A 139 8.06 29.65 9.71
C GLY A 139 9.29 30.49 9.45
#